data_AF-X0ZQG6-F1
#
_entry.id   AF-X0ZQG6-F1
#
_cell.length_a   1.000
_cell.length_b   1.000
_cell.length_c   1.000
_cell.angle_alpha   90.00
_cell.angle_beta   90.00
_cell.angle_gamma   90.00
#
_symmetry.space_group_name_H-M   'P 1'
#
loop_
_entity.id
_entity.type
_entity.pdbx_description
1 polymer ?
#
loop_
_entity_poly.entity_id
_entity_poly.type
_entity_poly.pdbx_seq_one_letter_code
_entity_poly.pdbx_strand_id
1 'polypeptide(L)'
;MNLKLAQAKQTRLSKHQLAKLMGFLCIRERWDTPPTEVIQFGKQFGFIGTAWTEDQYIFPLAYILSFMSYSLSEATVKYIIKEISSNTIDVNFSFKHLAQELIQEKFSCFTESENYIIKAREGLLTGKKMTLEWLGIHYGITRERVRQFEFRFWRKFRNPVHAPTFSRALIYYIMSKQGSLMVKTDSPEMLTMGFLSKCSRVPYATLSHINLAILGALPEDTILVKPRRLLLDNIDSVSLINQWESESRFCLIKRDLQFLAESIIRFRLSRLNKEQKVYLVLRAIGKPAHSAKITEVYNSLFPEHPSTEYNIYAVLSREKYGVVWIGIRSTFALKEWGYEHPSETLFNTVTKIVEEKYKETTRPVPFKIIVAEMGKYRQVVKNSSLTIALHRNPNLRRIGKNSFIPKKPDEDKKKFSKGS
;
A
#
# COMPACT_ATOMS: atom_id res chain seq x y z
N MET A 1 32.50 8.37 0.95
CA MET A 1 31.81 7.30 0.20
C MET A 1 30.55 7.80 -0.50
N ASN A 2 29.51 8.26 0.23
CA ASN A 2 28.23 8.73 -0.35
C ASN A 2 28.39 9.75 -1.51
N LEU A 3 29.33 10.70 -1.42
CA LEU A 3 29.61 11.65 -2.50
C LEU A 3 30.05 10.96 -3.81
N LYS A 4 30.95 9.96 -3.73
CA LYS A 4 31.41 9.19 -4.90
C LYS A 4 30.26 8.37 -5.50
N LEU A 5 29.43 7.78 -4.65
CA LEU A 5 28.24 7.03 -5.07
C LEU A 5 27.23 7.94 -5.76
N ALA A 6 27.03 9.17 -5.26
CA ALA A 6 26.15 10.15 -5.87
C ALA A 6 26.61 10.54 -7.29
N GLN A 7 27.93 10.74 -7.49
CA GLN A 7 28.50 11.02 -8.82
C GLN A 7 28.24 9.88 -9.81
N ALA A 8 28.43 8.64 -9.34
CA ALA A 8 28.16 7.44 -10.13
C ALA A 8 26.66 7.13 -10.27
N LYS A 9 25.77 7.95 -9.67
CA LYS A 9 24.32 7.70 -9.55
C LYS A 9 23.99 6.31 -9.01
N GLN A 10 24.86 5.78 -8.15
CA GLN A 10 24.74 4.46 -7.57
C GLN A 10 24.15 4.57 -6.18
N THR A 11 22.91 4.10 -6.02
CA THR A 11 22.14 4.24 -4.77
C THR A 11 21.98 2.93 -4.02
N ARG A 12 22.35 1.82 -4.65
CA ARG A 12 22.32 0.46 -4.10
C ARG A 12 23.67 -0.22 -4.30
N LEU A 13 24.07 -1.01 -3.31
CA LEU A 13 25.24 -1.89 -3.38
C LEU A 13 24.90 -3.24 -2.78
N SER A 14 25.36 -4.32 -3.41
CA SER A 14 25.43 -5.62 -2.75
C SER A 14 26.43 -5.59 -1.60
N LYS A 15 26.27 -6.51 -0.65
CA LYS A 15 27.19 -6.73 0.46
C LYS A 15 28.65 -6.86 0.01
N HIS A 16 28.89 -7.60 -1.06
CA HIS A 16 30.23 -7.78 -1.63
C HIS A 16 30.80 -6.48 -2.22
N GLN A 17 30.00 -5.74 -3.00
CA GLN A 17 30.44 -4.46 -3.57
C GLN A 17 30.75 -3.44 -2.46
N LEU A 18 29.95 -3.41 -1.39
CA LEU A 18 30.17 -2.51 -0.26
C LEU A 18 31.44 -2.88 0.51
N ALA A 19 31.67 -4.17 0.76
CA ALA A 19 32.90 -4.65 1.40
C ALA A 19 34.15 -4.25 0.60
N LYS A 20 34.13 -4.45 -0.72
CA LYS A 20 35.20 -4.01 -1.63
C LYS A 20 35.43 -2.51 -1.57
N LEU A 21 34.35 -1.71 -1.58
CA LEU A 21 34.44 -0.25 -1.49
C LEU A 21 34.96 0.24 -0.13
N MET A 22 34.75 -0.52 0.94
CA MET A 22 35.29 -0.24 2.28
C MET A 22 36.71 -0.77 2.48
N GLY A 23 37.32 -1.41 1.47
CA GLY A 23 38.67 -1.93 1.53
C GLY A 23 39.73 -0.90 1.94
N PHE A 24 39.52 0.39 1.67
CA PHE A 24 40.43 1.46 2.09
C PHE A 24 40.51 1.65 3.62
N LEU A 25 39.54 1.11 4.38
CA LEU A 25 39.57 1.12 5.84
C LEU A 25 40.40 -0.05 6.42
N CYS A 26 40.84 -0.98 5.57
CA CYS A 26 41.62 -2.14 5.97
C CYS A 26 43.13 -1.85 5.86
N ILE A 27 43.91 -2.18 6.89
CA ILE A 27 45.37 -2.00 6.91
C ILE A 27 46.09 -3.22 6.30
N ARG A 28 45.55 -4.43 6.51
CA ARG A 28 46.03 -5.70 5.94
C ARG A 28 44.80 -6.57 5.63
N GLU A 29 44.80 -7.25 4.49
CA GLU A 29 43.72 -8.11 3.97
C GLU A 29 42.57 -7.40 3.22
N ARG A 30 41.61 -8.19 2.72
CA ARG A 30 40.39 -7.72 2.04
C ARG A 30 39.18 -8.10 2.88
N TRP A 31 38.21 -7.19 2.94
CA TRP A 31 36.92 -7.48 3.56
C TRP A 31 36.04 -8.30 2.60
N ASP A 32 35.69 -9.52 3.00
CA ASP A 32 34.66 -10.33 2.31
C ASP A 32 33.24 -9.86 2.66
N THR A 33 33.10 -9.23 3.83
CA THR A 33 31.85 -8.63 4.30
C THR A 33 32.12 -7.24 4.89
N PRO A 34 31.19 -6.28 4.78
CA PRO A 34 31.43 -4.93 5.26
C PRO A 34 31.51 -4.90 6.80
N PRO A 35 32.43 -4.12 7.41
CA PRO A 35 32.61 -4.06 8.86
C PRO A 35 31.32 -3.67 9.58
N THR A 36 30.93 -4.46 10.59
CA THR A 36 29.65 -4.30 11.29
C THR A 36 29.52 -2.95 11.96
N GLU A 37 30.59 -2.44 12.59
CA GLU A 37 30.64 -1.17 13.30
C GLU A 37 30.41 0.00 12.33
N VAL A 38 31.03 -0.05 11.16
CA VAL A 38 30.88 0.98 10.11
C VAL A 38 29.46 0.95 9.53
N ILE A 39 28.88 -0.24 9.36
CA ILE A 39 27.49 -0.39 8.93
C ILE A 39 26.53 0.15 9.98
N GLN A 40 26.74 -0.15 11.26
CA GLN A 40 25.91 0.34 12.37
C GLN A 40 25.98 1.87 12.47
N PHE A 41 27.19 2.43 12.45
CA PHE A 41 27.40 3.88 12.39
C PHE A 41 26.72 4.50 11.17
N GLY A 42 26.87 3.85 10.01
CA GLY A 42 26.23 4.26 8.77
C GLY A 42 24.70 4.31 8.87
N LYS A 43 24.10 3.31 9.52
CA LYS A 43 22.65 3.23 9.76
C LYS A 43 22.17 4.28 10.76
N GLN A 44 22.92 4.48 11.85
CA GLN A 44 22.56 5.45 12.90
C GLN A 44 22.34 6.86 12.34
N PHE A 45 23.14 7.28 11.37
CA PHE A 45 23.06 8.61 10.77
C PHE A 45 22.46 8.63 9.36
N GLY A 46 21.96 7.50 8.86
CA GLY A 46 21.34 7.43 7.53
C GLY A 46 22.29 7.49 6.34
N PHE A 47 23.59 7.31 6.56
CA PHE A 47 24.58 7.17 5.50
C PHE A 47 24.41 5.86 4.72
N ILE A 48 23.89 4.82 5.40
CA ILE A 48 23.67 3.47 4.87
C ILE A 48 22.31 2.98 5.39
N GLY A 49 21.47 2.50 4.51
CA GLY A 49 20.18 1.91 4.83
C GLY A 49 20.13 0.41 4.52
N THR A 50 19.21 -0.30 5.16
CA THR A 50 18.86 -1.66 4.75
C THR A 50 17.94 -1.61 3.54
N ALA A 51 18.26 -2.38 2.50
CA ALA A 51 17.34 -2.59 1.38
C ALA A 51 16.23 -3.59 1.78
N TRP A 52 15.19 -3.66 0.95
CA TRP A 52 14.20 -4.73 1.04
C TRP A 52 14.80 -6.08 0.64
N THR A 53 15.50 -6.11 -0.49
CA THR A 53 16.27 -7.26 -0.98
C THR A 53 17.38 -7.61 0.01
N GLU A 54 17.47 -8.89 0.36
CA GLU A 54 18.51 -9.39 1.25
C GLU A 54 19.92 -9.14 0.67
N ASP A 55 20.90 -8.97 1.57
CA ASP A 55 22.30 -8.67 1.23
C ASP A 55 22.53 -7.43 0.34
N GLN A 56 21.56 -6.52 0.29
CA GLN A 56 21.72 -5.21 -0.34
C GLN A 56 21.61 -4.06 0.66
N TYR A 57 22.39 -3.02 0.39
CA TYR A 57 22.39 -1.77 1.12
C TYR A 57 21.98 -0.64 0.20
N ILE A 58 21.29 0.34 0.76
CA ILE A 58 20.91 1.56 0.05
C ILE A 58 21.60 2.78 0.65
N PHE A 59 21.69 3.85 -0.13
CA PHE A 59 22.41 5.06 0.25
C PHE A 59 21.52 6.30 0.06
N PRO A 60 20.63 6.60 1.04
CA PRO A 60 19.67 7.70 0.91
C PRO A 60 20.34 9.05 0.67
N LEU A 61 21.47 9.32 1.34
CA LEU A 61 22.22 10.55 1.13
C LEU A 61 22.90 10.60 -0.24
N ALA A 62 23.46 9.48 -0.73
CA ALA A 62 23.98 9.44 -2.10
C ALA A 62 22.90 9.72 -3.13
N TYR A 63 21.69 9.17 -2.93
CA TYR A 63 20.54 9.45 -3.78
C TYR A 63 20.20 10.94 -3.81
N ILE A 64 20.07 11.58 -2.64
CA ILE A 64 19.73 13.00 -2.55
C ILE A 64 20.83 13.90 -3.14
N LEU A 65 22.11 13.59 -2.88
CA LEU A 65 23.24 14.31 -3.44
C LEU A 65 23.35 14.16 -4.97
N SER A 66 22.78 13.09 -5.56
CA SER A 66 22.84 12.85 -7.01
C SER A 66 21.97 13.82 -7.84
N PHE A 67 21.01 14.49 -7.20
CA PHE A 67 20.18 15.54 -7.82
C PHE A 67 20.87 16.91 -7.85
N MET A 68 21.90 17.10 -7.02
CA MET A 68 22.64 18.35 -6.92
C MET A 68 23.80 18.37 -7.94
N SER A 69 24.29 19.56 -8.31
CA SER A 69 25.51 19.65 -9.12
C SER A 69 26.71 19.14 -8.33
N TYR A 70 27.70 18.57 -9.03
CA TYR A 70 28.89 18.03 -8.36
C TYR A 70 29.58 19.06 -7.45
N SER A 71 29.78 20.28 -7.96
CA SER A 71 30.38 21.39 -7.20
C SER A 71 29.63 21.71 -5.90
N LEU A 72 28.29 21.63 -5.93
CA LEU A 72 27.46 21.85 -4.75
C LEU A 72 27.61 20.68 -3.78
N SER A 73 27.41 19.45 -4.23
CA SER A 73 27.53 18.25 -3.40
C SER A 73 28.91 18.14 -2.74
N GLU A 74 29.98 18.44 -3.47
CA GLU A 74 31.34 18.44 -2.95
C GLU A 74 31.53 19.50 -1.87
N ALA A 75 31.11 20.75 -2.12
CA ALA A 75 31.20 21.81 -1.13
C ALA A 75 30.40 21.48 0.13
N THR A 76 29.15 21.03 -0.02
CA THR A 76 28.27 20.60 1.07
C THR A 76 28.93 19.55 1.95
N VAL A 77 29.46 18.49 1.34
CA VAL A 77 30.13 17.40 2.08
C VAL A 77 31.41 17.87 2.76
N LYS A 78 32.23 18.70 2.09
CA LYS A 78 33.45 19.28 2.70
C LYS A 78 33.14 20.10 3.95
N TYR A 79 32.11 20.95 3.90
CA TYR A 79 31.69 21.73 5.06
C TYR A 79 31.18 20.85 6.21
N ILE A 80 30.38 19.82 5.91
CA ILE A 80 29.91 18.86 6.93
C ILE A 80 31.10 18.18 7.61
N ILE A 81 32.06 17.68 6.83
CA ILE A 81 33.25 17.02 7.38
C ILE A 81 34.04 18.00 8.25
N LYS A 82 34.25 19.23 7.78
CA LYS A 82 34.97 20.27 8.53
C LYS A 82 34.31 20.54 9.88
N GLU A 83 33.00 20.74 9.91
CA GLU A 83 32.21 21.04 11.11
C GLU A 83 32.17 19.86 12.09
N ILE A 84 32.09 18.62 11.58
CA ILE A 84 32.14 17.42 12.42
C ILE A 84 33.54 17.22 13.00
N SER A 85 34.60 17.53 12.25
CA SER A 85 35.98 17.33 12.67
C SER A 85 36.50 18.39 13.65
N SER A 86 35.86 19.56 13.73
CA SER A 86 36.32 20.68 14.55
C SER A 86 35.97 20.59 16.04
N ASN A 87 35.49 19.44 16.55
CA ASN A 87 35.04 19.25 17.95
C ASN A 87 34.00 20.29 18.45
N THR A 88 33.38 21.04 17.52
CA THR A 88 32.30 22.00 17.79
C THR A 88 30.96 21.33 18.07
N ILE A 89 30.93 20.00 18.15
CA ILE A 89 29.74 19.20 18.39
C ILE A 89 29.66 18.93 19.89
N ASP A 90 28.86 19.76 20.56
CA ASP A 90 28.57 19.68 21.98
C ASP A 90 27.76 18.43 22.36
N VAL A 91 27.72 18.10 23.65
CA VAL A 91 27.12 16.87 24.24
C VAL A 91 25.61 16.75 23.96
N ASN A 92 24.95 17.84 23.53
CA ASN A 92 23.55 17.91 23.09
C ASN A 92 23.37 17.85 21.55
N PHE A 93 24.17 17.04 20.87
CA PHE A 93 24.20 16.94 19.41
C PHE A 93 22.83 16.59 18.80
N SER A 94 22.25 17.55 18.07
CA SER A 94 21.02 17.34 17.31
C SER A 94 21.15 17.92 15.91
N PHE A 95 21.22 17.05 14.90
CA PHE A 95 21.19 17.47 13.50
C PHE A 95 19.94 18.28 13.13
N LYS A 96 18.82 18.06 13.85
CA LYS A 96 17.61 18.87 13.67
C LYS A 96 17.86 20.32 14.08
N HIS A 97 18.57 20.56 15.17
CA HIS A 97 18.92 21.90 15.65
C HIS A 97 19.89 22.59 14.67
N LEU A 98 20.95 21.90 14.25
CA LEU A 98 21.91 22.44 13.26
C LEU A 98 21.23 22.83 11.95
N ALA A 99 20.29 22.01 11.46
CA ALA A 99 19.51 22.36 10.28
C ALA A 99 18.71 23.66 10.49
N GLN A 100 18.11 23.85 11.66
CA GLN A 100 17.36 25.07 11.99
C GLN A 100 18.27 26.30 12.14
N GLU A 101 19.42 26.15 12.81
CA GLU A 101 20.40 27.22 12.96
C GLU A 101 20.94 27.69 11.62
N LEU A 102 21.34 26.77 10.73
CA LEU A 102 21.82 27.12 9.38
C LEU A 102 20.76 27.87 8.57
N ILE A 103 19.49 27.50 8.72
CA ILE A 103 18.38 28.20 8.09
C ILE A 103 18.28 29.63 8.66
N GLN A 104 18.31 29.79 9.98
CA GLN A 104 18.21 31.10 10.64
C GLN A 104 19.41 32.00 10.32
N GLU A 105 20.63 31.48 10.41
CA GLU A 105 21.88 32.18 10.09
C GLU A 105 21.85 32.71 8.67
N LYS A 106 21.38 31.94 7.68
CA LYS A 106 21.30 32.45 6.30
C LYS A 106 20.17 33.42 6.06
N PHE A 107 19.06 33.29 6.77
CA PHE A 107 18.04 34.33 6.71
C PHE A 107 18.55 35.68 7.26
N SER A 108 19.47 35.70 8.25
CA SER A 108 20.03 36.97 8.75
C SER A 108 20.78 37.80 7.69
N CYS A 109 21.22 37.18 6.58
CA CYS A 109 21.91 37.84 5.48
C CYS A 109 20.98 38.63 4.54
N PHE A 110 19.66 38.52 4.68
CA PHE A 110 18.68 39.22 3.85
C PHE A 110 17.98 40.32 4.65
N THR A 111 17.36 41.28 3.94
CA THR A 111 16.57 42.32 4.60
C THR A 111 15.35 41.73 5.29
N GLU A 112 14.84 42.39 6.33
CA GLU A 112 13.67 41.94 7.08
C GLU A 112 12.45 41.71 6.18
N SER A 113 12.22 42.60 5.21
CA SER A 113 11.12 42.46 4.24
C SER A 113 11.31 41.25 3.31
N GLU A 114 12.53 41.01 2.80
CA GLU A 114 12.83 39.83 1.97
C GLU A 114 12.61 38.53 2.76
N ASN A 115 13.10 38.49 4.01
CA ASN A 115 12.96 37.36 4.92
C ASN A 115 11.50 37.03 5.23
N TYR A 116 10.72 38.04 5.63
CA TYR A 116 9.32 37.82 5.97
C TYR A 116 8.55 37.33 4.76
N ILE A 117 8.69 37.98 3.60
CA ILE A 117 7.99 37.60 2.37
C ILE A 117 8.27 36.13 2.05
N ILE A 118 9.53 35.70 2.08
CA ILE A 118 9.90 34.32 1.76
C ILE A 118 9.39 33.32 2.80
N LYS A 119 9.59 33.62 4.09
CA LYS A 119 9.10 32.73 5.16
C LYS A 119 7.57 32.59 5.11
N ALA A 120 6.84 33.67 4.82
CA ALA A 120 5.38 33.62 4.64
C ALA A 120 4.96 32.85 3.38
N ARG A 121 5.64 33.06 2.23
CA ARG A 121 5.39 32.33 0.97
C ARG A 121 5.60 30.84 1.11
N GLU A 122 6.63 30.44 1.85
CA GLU A 122 6.95 29.03 2.08
C GLU A 122 6.24 28.44 3.29
N GLY A 123 5.44 29.24 4.01
CA GLY A 123 4.63 28.80 5.14
C GLY A 123 5.42 28.56 6.43
N LEU A 124 6.68 29.01 6.50
CA LEU A 124 7.58 28.83 7.63
C LEU A 124 7.21 29.71 8.85
N LEU A 125 6.32 30.69 8.69
CA LEU A 125 5.84 31.53 9.80
C LEU A 125 4.59 30.96 10.47
N THR A 126 3.57 30.62 9.66
CA THR A 126 2.21 30.33 10.14
C THR A 126 1.77 28.88 9.89
N GLY A 127 2.64 28.07 9.28
CA GLY A 127 2.29 26.73 8.82
C GLY A 127 1.46 26.70 7.54
N LYS A 128 1.17 27.86 6.93
CA LYS A 128 0.40 27.97 5.68
C LYS A 128 1.11 28.88 4.69
N LYS A 129 1.20 28.45 3.43
CA LYS A 129 1.79 29.25 2.35
C LYS A 129 0.89 30.44 2.00
N MET A 130 1.42 31.65 2.10
CA MET A 130 0.69 32.87 1.73
C MET A 130 0.77 33.13 0.21
N THR A 131 -0.28 33.72 -0.36
CA THR A 131 -0.29 34.11 -1.78
C THR A 131 0.45 35.44 -1.99
N LEU A 132 0.91 35.68 -3.22
CA LEU A 132 1.54 36.96 -3.59
C LEU A 132 0.57 38.14 -3.40
N GLU A 133 -0.72 37.91 -3.64
CA GLU A 133 -1.78 38.90 -3.50
C GLU A 133 -2.02 39.27 -2.04
N TRP A 134 -2.15 38.27 -1.16
CA TRP A 134 -2.30 38.51 0.27
C TRP A 134 -1.12 39.29 0.85
N LEU A 135 0.10 38.91 0.46
CA LEU A 135 1.31 39.63 0.88
C LEU A 135 1.35 41.05 0.32
N GLY A 136 0.87 41.27 -0.90
CA GLY A 136 0.79 42.61 -1.50
C GLY A 136 -0.12 43.52 -0.69
N ILE A 137 -1.33 43.05 -0.37
CA ILE A 137 -2.30 43.79 0.46
C ILE A 137 -1.71 44.06 1.85
N HIS A 138 -1.17 43.04 2.51
CA HIS A 138 -0.64 43.15 3.87
C HIS A 138 0.57 44.10 3.98
N TYR A 139 1.41 44.19 2.93
CA TYR A 139 2.55 45.11 2.89
C TYR A 139 2.26 46.46 2.25
N GLY A 140 1.05 46.69 1.73
CA GLY A 140 0.74 47.90 0.95
C GLY A 140 1.57 48.01 -0.34
N ILE A 141 1.95 46.89 -0.95
CA ILE A 141 2.73 46.84 -2.20
C ILE A 141 2.01 46.05 -3.28
N THR A 142 2.36 46.27 -4.54
CA THR A 142 1.76 45.51 -5.64
C THR A 142 2.18 44.04 -5.60
N ARG A 143 1.30 43.16 -6.10
CA ARG A 143 1.60 41.72 -6.29
C ARG A 143 2.90 41.50 -7.06
N GLU A 144 3.14 42.32 -8.09
CA GLU A 144 4.35 42.25 -8.90
C GLU A 144 5.60 42.62 -8.09
N ARG A 145 5.49 43.57 -7.16
CA ARG A 145 6.60 43.92 -6.26
C ARG A 145 6.96 42.75 -5.33
N VAL A 146 5.97 42.04 -4.78
CA VAL A 146 6.21 40.80 -4.00
C VAL A 146 6.92 39.76 -4.86
N ARG A 147 6.50 39.57 -6.13
CA ARG A 147 7.13 38.64 -7.07
C ARG A 147 8.60 39.02 -7.35
N GLN A 148 8.90 40.31 -7.48
CA GLN A 148 10.27 40.81 -7.65
C GLN A 148 11.14 40.54 -6.41
N PHE A 149 10.61 40.71 -5.20
CA PHE A 149 11.30 40.30 -3.97
C PHE A 149 11.61 38.80 -3.98
N GLU A 150 10.62 37.95 -4.31
CA GLU A 150 10.81 36.50 -4.40
C GLU A 150 11.90 36.15 -5.43
N PHE A 151 11.87 36.77 -6.61
CA PHE A 151 12.88 36.55 -7.64
C PHE A 151 14.30 36.95 -7.20
N ARG A 152 14.45 38.13 -6.56
CA ARG A 152 15.74 38.59 -6.04
C ARG A 152 16.30 37.66 -4.98
N PHE A 153 15.45 37.18 -4.07
CA PHE A 153 15.84 36.18 -3.08
C PHE A 153 16.38 34.92 -3.76
N TRP A 154 15.62 34.31 -4.67
CA TRP A 154 16.05 33.08 -5.36
C TRP A 154 17.30 33.28 -6.23
N ARG A 155 17.53 34.48 -6.77
CA ARG A 155 18.74 34.80 -7.54
C ARG A 155 19.96 34.90 -6.62
N LYS A 156 19.88 35.63 -5.50
CA LYS A 156 20.95 35.70 -4.48
C LYS A 156 21.24 34.30 -3.92
N PHE A 157 20.18 33.53 -3.69
CA PHE A 157 20.22 32.18 -3.16
C PHE A 157 21.03 31.21 -4.04
N ARG A 158 20.86 31.30 -5.37
CA ARG A 158 21.56 30.43 -6.34
C ARG A 158 23.06 30.71 -6.45
N ASN A 159 23.58 31.70 -5.72
CA ASN A 159 25.01 31.97 -5.64
C ASN A 159 25.75 30.78 -4.99
N PRO A 160 26.84 30.28 -5.59
CA PRO A 160 27.68 29.22 -5.02
C PRO A 160 28.11 29.43 -3.57
N VAL A 161 28.19 30.69 -3.10
CA VAL A 161 28.55 31.01 -1.71
C VAL A 161 27.48 30.55 -0.70
N HIS A 162 26.20 30.61 -1.06
CA HIS A 162 25.08 30.35 -0.13
C HIS A 162 24.47 28.95 -0.28
N ALA A 163 24.47 28.41 -1.51
CA ALA A 163 23.86 27.12 -1.83
C ALA A 163 24.34 25.93 -0.94
N PRO A 164 25.62 25.85 -0.53
CA PRO A 164 26.09 24.79 0.36
C PRO A 164 25.39 24.77 1.72
N THR A 165 24.87 25.91 2.20
CA THR A 165 24.28 25.97 3.55
C THR A 165 22.94 25.26 3.65
N PHE A 166 22.04 25.48 2.68
CA PHE A 166 20.72 24.85 2.69
C PHE A 166 20.78 23.37 2.31
N SER A 167 21.70 23.00 1.41
CA SER A 167 21.96 21.60 1.14
C SER A 167 22.55 20.90 2.37
N ARG A 168 23.43 21.54 3.15
CA ARG A 168 23.86 21.02 4.46
C ARG A 168 22.68 20.83 5.41
N ALA A 169 21.82 21.84 5.55
CA ALA A 169 20.62 21.75 6.39
C ALA A 169 19.69 20.61 5.95
N LEU A 170 19.54 20.37 4.63
CA LEU A 170 18.77 19.25 4.10
C LEU A 170 19.42 17.89 4.46
N ILE A 171 20.74 17.78 4.33
CA ILE A 171 21.46 16.56 4.70
C ILE A 171 21.36 16.31 6.21
N TYR A 172 21.52 17.33 7.06
CA TYR A 172 21.31 17.23 8.50
C TYR A 172 19.88 16.83 8.86
N TYR A 173 18.87 17.38 8.16
CA TYR A 173 17.50 16.93 8.34
C TYR A 173 17.37 15.42 8.08
N ILE A 174 17.90 14.91 6.96
CA ILE A 174 17.83 13.48 6.62
C ILE A 174 18.62 12.63 7.63
N MET A 175 19.79 13.09 8.07
CA MET A 175 20.60 12.42 9.09
C MET A 175 19.86 12.33 10.43
N SER A 176 19.17 13.40 10.83
CA SER A 176 18.31 13.42 12.04
C SER A 176 17.16 12.40 11.98
N LYS A 177 16.81 11.97 10.76
CA LYS A 177 15.78 10.96 10.49
C LYS A 177 16.36 9.60 10.11
N GLN A 178 17.66 9.38 10.39
CA GLN A 178 18.36 8.12 10.13
C GLN A 178 18.24 7.68 8.66
N GLY A 179 18.25 8.64 7.73
CA GLY A 179 18.20 8.35 6.29
C GLY A 179 16.79 8.20 5.73
N SER A 180 15.75 8.40 6.55
CA SER A 180 14.37 8.44 6.05
C SER A 180 14.20 9.62 5.08
N LEU A 181 13.58 9.33 3.93
CA LEU A 181 13.24 10.31 2.92
C LEU A 181 11.74 10.63 2.92
N MET A 182 10.99 10.12 3.90
CA MET A 182 9.55 10.28 4.01
C MET A 182 9.19 11.33 5.05
N VAL A 183 8.22 12.17 4.71
CA VAL A 183 7.69 13.21 5.60
C VAL A 183 6.17 13.21 5.52
N LYS A 184 5.49 13.36 6.65
CA LYS A 184 4.02 13.50 6.65
C LYS A 184 3.62 14.88 6.14
N THR A 185 2.61 14.96 5.28
CA THR A 185 2.25 16.24 4.64
C THR A 185 1.56 17.24 5.56
N ASP A 186 0.93 16.77 6.64
CA ASP A 186 0.32 17.58 7.71
C ASP A 186 1.32 18.10 8.74
N SER A 187 2.57 17.64 8.70
CA SER A 187 3.60 18.02 9.67
C SER A 187 4.24 19.37 9.30
N PRO A 188 4.60 20.23 10.29
CA PRO A 188 5.32 21.47 10.03
C PRO A 188 6.70 21.22 9.38
N GLU A 189 7.26 20.02 9.60
CA GLU A 189 8.47 19.56 8.93
C GLU A 189 8.35 19.53 7.41
N MET A 190 7.16 19.30 6.85
CA MET A 190 6.93 19.27 5.40
C MET A 190 7.27 20.62 4.74
N LEU A 191 6.93 21.73 5.39
CA LEU A 191 7.19 23.07 4.84
C LEU A 191 8.69 23.37 4.84
N THR A 192 9.36 23.00 5.93
CA THR A 192 10.83 23.13 6.04
C THR A 192 11.52 22.26 5.00
N MET A 193 11.12 20.99 4.89
CA MET A 193 11.65 20.06 3.90
C MET A 193 11.40 20.55 2.47
N GLY A 194 10.18 21.00 2.16
CA GLY A 194 9.80 21.53 0.86
C GLY A 194 10.57 22.79 0.46
N PHE A 195 10.89 23.64 1.44
CA PHE A 195 11.77 24.78 1.25
C PHE A 195 13.22 24.34 0.97
N LEU A 196 13.78 23.46 1.80
CA LEU A 196 15.15 22.95 1.66
C LEU A 196 15.38 22.14 0.37
N SER A 197 14.36 21.41 -0.09
CA SER A 197 14.41 20.65 -1.33
C SER A 197 14.42 21.58 -2.55
N LYS A 198 13.56 22.61 -2.57
CA LYS A 198 13.54 23.67 -3.60
C LYS A 198 14.88 24.41 -3.65
N CYS A 199 15.42 24.73 -2.48
CA CYS A 199 16.74 25.32 -2.29
C CYS A 199 17.87 24.45 -2.91
N SER A 200 17.83 23.16 -2.65
CA SER A 200 18.88 22.21 -3.06
C SER A 200 18.63 21.59 -4.45
N ARG A 201 17.54 21.98 -5.13
CA ARG A 201 17.08 21.38 -6.41
C ARG A 201 16.82 19.88 -6.32
N VAL A 202 16.46 19.39 -5.14
CA VAL A 202 16.08 18.00 -4.92
C VAL A 202 14.57 17.90 -5.16
N PRO A 203 14.11 17.03 -6.07
CA PRO A 203 12.68 16.85 -6.30
C PRO A 203 12.02 16.21 -5.07
N TYR A 204 10.72 16.37 -4.94
CA TYR A 204 9.91 15.58 -4.02
C TYR A 204 8.52 15.41 -4.61
N ALA A 205 7.87 14.31 -4.24
CA ALA A 205 6.50 14.01 -4.65
C ALA A 205 5.59 13.94 -3.42
N THR A 206 4.39 14.53 -3.52
CA THR A 206 3.36 14.46 -2.48
C THR A 206 2.30 13.44 -2.83
N LEU A 207 2.06 12.50 -1.91
CA LEU A 207 1.03 11.48 -1.93
C LEU A 207 -0.11 11.91 -0.98
N SER A 208 -0.87 12.92 -1.40
CA SER A 208 -1.85 13.62 -0.54
C SER A 208 -2.93 12.71 0.05
N HIS A 209 -3.26 11.61 -0.63
CA HIS A 209 -4.29 10.66 -0.22
C HIS A 209 -3.88 9.75 0.95
N ILE A 210 -2.57 9.61 1.21
CA ILE A 210 -2.01 8.89 2.37
C ILE A 210 -1.21 9.83 3.28
N ASN A 211 -1.33 11.14 3.08
CA ASN A 211 -0.68 12.17 3.91
C ASN A 211 0.86 12.02 3.98
N LEU A 212 1.50 11.71 2.86
CA LEU A 212 2.96 11.50 2.79
C LEU A 212 3.60 12.27 1.65
N ALA A 213 4.86 12.64 1.83
CA ALA A 213 5.73 13.19 0.81
C ALA A 213 7.07 12.44 0.83
N ILE A 214 7.64 12.24 -0.36
CA ILE A 214 8.88 11.47 -0.55
C ILE A 214 9.91 12.38 -1.21
N LEU A 215 11.03 12.61 -0.53
CA LEU A 215 12.19 13.30 -1.07
C LEU A 215 12.87 12.46 -2.15
N GLY A 216 13.26 13.12 -3.24
CA GLY A 216 13.86 12.51 -4.41
C GLY A 216 12.88 11.80 -5.35
N ALA A 217 11.60 11.64 -4.99
CA ALA A 217 10.60 11.07 -5.89
C ALA A 217 10.18 12.06 -6.98
N LEU A 218 9.90 11.56 -8.19
CA LEU A 218 9.44 12.35 -9.31
C LEU A 218 7.90 12.44 -9.32
N PRO A 219 7.31 13.47 -9.96
CA PRO A 219 5.85 13.59 -10.06
C PRO A 219 5.18 12.35 -10.67
N GLU A 220 5.84 11.66 -11.59
CA GLU A 220 5.35 10.44 -12.23
C GLU A 220 5.15 9.28 -11.24
N ASP A 221 5.92 9.26 -10.15
CA ASP A 221 5.81 8.25 -9.10
C ASP A 221 4.50 8.40 -8.29
N THR A 222 3.81 9.54 -8.39
CA THR A 222 2.49 9.74 -7.76
C THR A 222 1.37 8.95 -8.45
N ILE A 223 1.58 8.52 -9.71
CA ILE A 223 0.60 7.77 -10.50
C ILE A 223 0.37 6.37 -9.91
N LEU A 224 1.32 5.85 -9.10
CA LEU A 224 1.29 4.52 -8.50
C LEU A 224 0.11 4.27 -7.53
N VAL A 225 -0.54 5.33 -7.09
CA VAL A 225 -1.70 5.23 -6.19
C VAL A 225 -2.99 5.08 -6.98
N LYS A 226 -3.03 5.55 -8.23
CA LYS A 226 -4.21 5.42 -9.06
C LYS A 226 -4.46 3.92 -9.31
N PRO A 227 -5.66 3.40 -8.99
CA PRO A 227 -5.95 1.99 -9.21
C PRO A 227 -5.82 1.69 -10.70
N ARG A 228 -4.87 0.82 -11.08
CA ARG A 228 -4.92 0.18 -12.40
C ARG A 228 -6.19 -0.68 -12.44
N ARG A 229 -6.79 -0.81 -13.63
CA ARG A 229 -8.10 -1.46 -13.87
C ARG A 229 -8.26 -2.86 -13.24
N LEU A 230 -7.15 -3.53 -12.89
CA LEU A 230 -7.12 -4.75 -12.10
C LEU A 230 -7.00 -4.40 -10.61
N LEU A 231 -8.12 -3.99 -9.99
CA LEU A 231 -8.20 -3.59 -8.57
C LEU A 231 -7.77 -4.68 -7.56
N LEU A 232 -7.54 -5.91 -8.02
CA LEU A 232 -7.46 -7.09 -7.16
C LEU A 232 -6.12 -7.82 -7.25
N ASP A 233 -5.23 -7.40 -8.13
CA ASP A 233 -3.83 -7.85 -8.15
C ASP A 233 -3.02 -6.84 -7.32
N ASN A 234 -2.26 -7.30 -6.33
CA ASN A 234 -1.40 -6.49 -5.44
C ASN A 234 -2.11 -5.83 -4.23
N ILE A 235 -2.87 -6.63 -3.48
CA ILE A 235 -3.36 -6.27 -2.12
C ILE A 235 -2.37 -6.70 -1.03
N ASP A 236 -1.36 -7.49 -1.40
CA ASP A 236 -0.25 -7.86 -0.55
C ASP A 236 0.88 -6.83 -0.64
N SER A 237 1.42 -6.45 0.53
CA SER A 237 2.50 -5.46 0.64
C SER A 237 3.81 -5.99 0.07
N VAL A 238 4.10 -7.28 0.27
CA VAL A 238 5.35 -7.90 -0.21
C VAL A 238 5.41 -7.89 -1.74
N SER A 239 4.33 -8.33 -2.40
CA SER A 239 4.22 -8.33 -3.85
C SER A 239 4.40 -6.92 -4.44
N LEU A 240 3.79 -5.91 -3.81
CA LEU A 240 3.91 -4.50 -4.22
C LEU A 240 5.34 -3.98 -4.06
N ILE A 241 6.01 -4.31 -2.95
CA ILE A 241 7.39 -3.89 -2.70
C ILE A 241 8.35 -4.55 -3.69
N ASN A 242 8.20 -5.86 -3.93
CA ASN A 242 9.02 -6.59 -4.90
C ASN A 242 8.91 -5.98 -6.31
N GLN A 243 7.70 -5.57 -6.70
CA GLN A 243 7.49 -4.85 -7.95
C GLN A 243 8.29 -3.53 -7.98
N TRP A 244 8.18 -2.69 -6.94
CA TRP A 244 8.91 -1.41 -6.89
C TRP A 244 10.42 -1.54 -6.84
N GLU A 245 10.95 -2.57 -6.16
CA GLU A 245 12.38 -2.89 -6.16
C GLU A 245 12.86 -3.31 -7.56
N SER A 246 12.09 -4.14 -8.27
CA SER A 246 12.44 -4.53 -9.65
C SER A 246 12.47 -3.35 -10.62
N GLU A 247 11.58 -2.37 -10.42
CA GLU A 247 11.51 -1.15 -11.19
C GLU A 247 12.52 -0.08 -10.70
N SER A 248 13.26 -0.35 -9.61
CA SER A 248 14.25 0.55 -8.99
C SER A 248 13.72 1.96 -8.71
N ARG A 249 12.41 2.11 -8.48
CA ARG A 249 11.73 3.42 -8.44
C ARG A 249 12.12 4.29 -7.25
N PHE A 250 12.25 3.68 -6.08
CA PHE A 250 12.47 4.39 -4.83
C PHE A 250 13.82 4.02 -4.23
N CYS A 251 14.48 4.98 -3.58
CA CYS A 251 15.65 4.75 -2.72
C CYS A 251 15.24 4.89 -1.24
N LEU A 252 14.27 4.08 -0.81
CA LEU A 252 13.73 4.09 0.55
C LEU A 252 14.26 2.91 1.37
N ILE A 253 14.58 3.16 2.63
CA ILE A 253 15.02 2.12 3.57
C ILE A 253 13.90 1.11 3.79
N LYS A 254 14.25 -0.14 4.10
CA LYS A 254 13.30 -1.26 4.26
C LYS A 254 12.03 -0.89 5.04
N ARG A 255 12.22 -0.26 6.22
CA ARG A 255 11.13 0.21 7.09
C ARG A 255 10.19 1.18 6.38
N ASP A 256 10.75 2.17 5.71
CA ASP A 256 10.00 3.24 5.06
C ASP A 256 9.27 2.72 3.82
N LEU A 257 9.92 1.86 3.04
CA LEU A 257 9.32 1.20 1.88
C LEU A 257 8.14 0.30 2.28
N GLN A 258 8.31 -0.46 3.37
CA GLN A 258 7.24 -1.27 3.95
C GLN A 258 6.07 -0.41 4.41
N PHE A 259 6.35 0.65 5.17
CA PHE A 259 5.33 1.58 5.65
C PHE A 259 4.56 2.25 4.49
N LEU A 260 5.26 2.62 3.40
CA LEU A 260 4.66 3.17 2.20
C LEU A 260 3.71 2.17 1.53
N ALA A 261 4.15 0.92 1.34
CA ALA A 261 3.33 -0.13 0.75
C ALA A 261 2.06 -0.40 1.56
N GLU A 262 2.19 -0.56 2.88
CA GLU A 262 1.07 -0.76 3.79
C GLU A 262 0.09 0.42 3.79
N SER A 263 0.61 1.65 3.76
CA SER A 263 -0.22 2.87 3.70
C SER A 263 -1.02 2.93 2.40
N ILE A 264 -0.40 2.60 1.26
CA ILE A 264 -1.07 2.55 -0.04
C ILE A 264 -2.14 1.45 -0.07
N ILE A 265 -1.84 0.26 0.46
CA ILE A 265 -2.82 -0.83 0.54
C ILE A 265 -4.00 -0.44 1.42
N ARG A 266 -3.75 0.12 2.61
CA ARG A 266 -4.80 0.60 3.51
C ARG A 266 -5.71 1.63 2.82
N PHE A 267 -5.11 2.57 2.09
CA PHE A 267 -5.85 3.56 1.31
C PHE A 267 -6.66 2.92 0.18
N ARG A 268 -6.11 1.96 -0.56
CA ARG A 268 -6.85 1.25 -1.61
C ARG A 268 -8.03 0.47 -1.03
N LEU A 269 -7.82 -0.24 0.08
CA LEU A 269 -8.84 -1.02 0.78
C LEU A 269 -9.98 -0.15 1.32
N SER A 270 -9.69 1.07 1.79
CA SER A 270 -10.73 2.00 2.27
C SER A 270 -11.64 2.50 1.14
N ARG A 271 -11.15 2.53 -0.10
CA ARG A 271 -11.91 2.96 -1.29
C ARG A 271 -12.77 1.86 -1.91
N LEU A 272 -12.62 0.61 -1.47
CA LEU A 272 -13.42 -0.50 -2.01
C LEU A 272 -14.87 -0.44 -1.53
N ASN A 273 -15.79 -0.77 -2.43
CA ASN A 273 -17.18 -1.00 -2.07
C ASN A 273 -17.35 -2.32 -1.32
N LYS A 274 -18.54 -2.55 -0.76
CA LYS A 274 -18.80 -3.73 0.09
C LYS A 274 -18.72 -5.03 -0.71
N GLU A 275 -19.17 -5.03 -1.97
CA GLU A 275 -19.06 -6.17 -2.88
C GLU A 275 -17.60 -6.60 -3.12
N GLN A 276 -16.72 -5.64 -3.42
CA GLN A 276 -15.29 -5.89 -3.63
C GLN A 276 -14.62 -6.41 -2.35
N LYS A 277 -14.94 -5.81 -1.20
CA LYS A 277 -14.44 -6.27 0.11
C LYS A 277 -14.83 -7.71 0.40
N VAL A 278 -16.07 -8.09 0.10
CA VAL A 278 -16.56 -9.47 0.28
C VAL A 278 -15.84 -10.45 -0.64
N TYR A 279 -15.59 -10.09 -1.90
CA TYR A 279 -14.75 -10.91 -2.79
C TYR A 279 -13.35 -11.13 -2.18
N LEU A 280 -12.71 -10.08 -1.65
CA LEU A 280 -11.39 -10.19 -1.03
C LEU A 280 -11.39 -11.06 0.22
N VAL A 281 -12.43 -10.98 1.03
CA VAL A 281 -12.61 -11.85 2.20
C VAL A 281 -12.68 -13.31 1.77
N LEU A 282 -13.44 -13.62 0.72
CA LEU A 282 -13.48 -14.98 0.17
C LEU A 282 -12.12 -15.43 -0.33
N ARG A 283 -11.39 -14.59 -1.07
CA ARG A 283 -10.03 -14.89 -1.53
C ARG A 283 -9.07 -15.15 -0.37
N ALA A 284 -9.17 -14.39 0.72
CA ALA A 284 -8.39 -14.59 1.93
C ALA A 284 -8.75 -15.89 2.66
N ILE A 285 -10.01 -16.32 2.63
CA ILE A 285 -10.44 -17.62 3.17
C ILE A 285 -9.93 -18.79 2.31
N GLY A 286 -9.86 -18.60 0.99
CA GLY A 286 -9.29 -19.56 0.04
C GLY A 286 -10.12 -20.82 -0.22
N LYS A 287 -11.35 -20.89 0.28
CA LYS A 287 -12.29 -22.02 0.10
C LYS A 287 -13.74 -21.59 0.31
N PRO A 288 -14.74 -22.39 -0.11
CA PRO A 288 -16.15 -22.07 0.12
C PRO A 288 -16.47 -21.84 1.59
N ALA A 289 -17.26 -20.81 1.89
CA ALA A 289 -17.53 -20.38 3.25
C ALA A 289 -18.99 -19.93 3.46
N HIS A 290 -19.47 -20.13 4.68
CA HIS A 290 -20.79 -19.66 5.10
C HIS A 290 -20.77 -18.14 5.35
N SER A 291 -21.89 -17.45 5.12
CA SER A 291 -22.05 -15.99 5.35
C SER A 291 -21.58 -15.55 6.73
N ALA A 292 -21.88 -16.33 7.79
CA ALA A 292 -21.37 -16.09 9.14
C ALA A 292 -19.83 -16.02 9.20
N LYS A 293 -19.12 -16.99 8.60
CA LYS A 293 -17.66 -17.00 8.59
C LYS A 293 -17.09 -15.87 7.73
N ILE A 294 -17.72 -15.58 6.60
CA ILE A 294 -17.36 -14.44 5.75
C ILE A 294 -17.52 -13.13 6.54
N THR A 295 -18.58 -12.99 7.34
CA THR A 295 -18.82 -11.80 8.15
C THR A 295 -17.78 -11.63 9.26
N GLU A 296 -17.41 -12.72 9.93
CA GLU A 296 -16.34 -12.74 10.94
C GLU A 296 -15.01 -12.25 10.35
N VAL A 297 -14.58 -12.83 9.22
CA VAL A 297 -13.33 -12.45 8.56
C VAL A 297 -13.41 -11.04 7.97
N TYR A 298 -14.57 -10.64 7.44
CA TYR A 298 -14.81 -9.28 6.97
C TYR A 298 -14.59 -8.26 8.10
N ASN A 299 -15.17 -8.50 9.28
CA ASN A 299 -15.03 -7.58 10.41
C ASN A 299 -13.60 -7.57 10.98
N SER A 300 -12.86 -8.68 10.87
CA SER A 300 -11.45 -8.74 11.21
C SER A 300 -10.57 -7.96 10.21
N LEU A 301 -10.85 -8.03 8.91
CA LEU A 301 -10.09 -7.34 7.86
C LEU A 301 -10.47 -5.85 7.73
N PHE A 302 -11.70 -5.48 8.07
CA PHE A 302 -12.23 -4.12 7.93
C PHE A 302 -12.85 -3.61 9.25
N PRO A 303 -12.06 -3.51 10.35
CA PRO A 303 -12.57 -3.16 11.67
C PRO A 303 -13.18 -1.76 11.73
N GLU A 304 -12.73 -0.84 10.89
CA GLU A 304 -13.26 0.53 10.80
C GLU A 304 -14.71 0.59 10.30
N HIS A 305 -15.15 -0.40 9.53
CA HIS A 305 -16.46 -0.42 8.86
C HIS A 305 -17.12 -1.80 8.99
N PRO A 306 -17.47 -2.22 10.21
CA PRO A 306 -18.03 -3.55 10.44
C PRO A 306 -19.38 -3.71 9.74
N SER A 307 -19.79 -4.96 9.53
CA SER A 307 -21.09 -5.29 8.93
C SER A 307 -21.70 -6.51 9.62
N THR A 308 -23.03 -6.58 9.53
CA THR A 308 -23.83 -7.69 10.05
C THR A 308 -23.90 -8.82 9.03
N GLU A 309 -24.18 -10.03 9.49
CA GLU A 309 -24.34 -11.19 8.60
C GLU A 309 -25.44 -10.96 7.56
N TYR A 310 -26.55 -10.33 7.95
CA TYR A 310 -27.64 -9.98 7.04
C TYR A 310 -27.16 -9.09 5.87
N ASN A 311 -26.38 -8.05 6.18
CA ASN A 311 -25.86 -7.14 5.16
C ASN A 311 -24.83 -7.82 4.25
N ILE A 312 -23.96 -8.66 4.81
CA ILE A 312 -22.99 -9.43 4.02
C ILE A 312 -23.69 -10.45 3.13
N TYR A 313 -24.70 -11.15 3.65
CA TYR A 313 -25.53 -12.07 2.86
C TYR A 313 -26.26 -11.36 1.71
N ALA A 314 -26.85 -10.18 1.96
CA ALA A 314 -27.51 -9.39 0.92
C ALA A 314 -26.55 -8.95 -0.20
N VAL A 315 -25.29 -8.70 0.14
CA VAL A 315 -24.23 -8.38 -0.84
C VAL A 315 -23.78 -9.63 -1.60
N LEU A 316 -23.53 -10.73 -0.90
CA LEU A 316 -23.14 -12.02 -1.48
C LEU A 316 -24.19 -12.55 -2.47
N SER A 317 -25.47 -12.38 -2.15
CA SER A 317 -26.59 -12.83 -2.98
C SER A 317 -26.70 -12.09 -4.33
N ARG A 318 -25.95 -10.99 -4.50
CA ARG A 318 -25.87 -10.28 -5.80
C ARG A 318 -24.87 -10.94 -6.76
N GLU A 319 -24.04 -11.86 -6.28
CA GLU A 319 -23.08 -12.65 -7.09
C GLU A 319 -22.20 -11.82 -8.02
N LYS A 320 -21.72 -10.66 -7.52
CA LYS A 320 -20.82 -9.77 -8.27
C LYS A 320 -19.36 -10.15 -8.08
N TYR A 321 -18.52 -9.69 -9.01
CA TYR A 321 -17.06 -9.88 -8.98
C TYR A 321 -16.61 -11.36 -8.91
N GLY A 322 -17.42 -12.29 -9.41
CA GLY A 322 -17.10 -13.72 -9.43
C GLY A 322 -17.45 -14.48 -8.14
N VAL A 323 -18.11 -13.85 -7.18
CA VAL A 323 -18.74 -14.55 -6.06
C VAL A 323 -19.94 -15.36 -6.57
N VAL A 324 -20.07 -16.62 -6.15
CA VAL A 324 -21.18 -17.51 -6.54
C VAL A 324 -21.72 -18.27 -5.33
N TRP A 325 -23.04 -18.42 -5.26
CA TRP A 325 -23.70 -19.31 -4.32
C TRP A 325 -23.63 -20.75 -4.83
N ILE A 326 -23.11 -21.67 -4.01
CA ILE A 326 -22.83 -23.06 -4.44
C ILE A 326 -23.98 -24.04 -4.16
N GLY A 327 -25.20 -23.54 -3.92
CA GLY A 327 -26.36 -24.40 -3.68
C GLY A 327 -26.53 -24.91 -2.25
N ILE A 328 -25.62 -24.57 -1.34
CA ILE A 328 -25.71 -24.87 0.10
C ILE A 328 -26.15 -23.60 0.83
N ARG A 329 -27.12 -23.71 1.75
CA ARG A 329 -27.68 -22.56 2.48
C ARG A 329 -26.57 -21.61 2.95
N SER A 330 -26.67 -20.36 2.48
CA SER A 330 -25.78 -19.25 2.80
C SER A 330 -24.28 -19.53 2.63
N THR A 331 -23.91 -20.45 1.73
CA THR A 331 -22.51 -20.80 1.46
C THR A 331 -22.12 -20.32 0.07
N PHE A 332 -21.02 -19.56 0.00
CA PHE A 332 -20.55 -18.91 -1.20
C PHE A 332 -19.10 -19.30 -1.50
N ALA A 333 -18.72 -19.20 -2.77
CA ALA A 333 -17.38 -19.48 -3.28
C ALA A 333 -17.00 -18.48 -4.38
N LEU A 334 -15.78 -18.59 -4.91
CA LEU A 334 -15.36 -17.83 -6.08
C LEU A 334 -15.38 -18.69 -7.33
N LYS A 335 -15.81 -18.09 -8.45
CA LYS A 335 -15.81 -18.71 -9.78
C LYS A 335 -14.41 -19.09 -10.25
N GLU A 336 -13.39 -18.32 -9.86
CA GLU A 336 -11.98 -18.61 -10.14
C GLU A 336 -11.48 -19.93 -9.50
N TRP A 337 -12.19 -20.45 -8.50
CA TRP A 337 -11.91 -21.77 -7.91
C TRP A 337 -12.62 -22.92 -8.64
N GLY A 338 -13.35 -22.64 -9.73
CA GLY A 338 -14.09 -23.64 -10.50
C GLY A 338 -15.51 -23.94 -9.98
N TYR A 339 -16.06 -23.10 -9.10
CA TYR A 339 -17.45 -23.19 -8.66
C TYR A 339 -18.38 -22.39 -9.56
N GLU A 340 -19.60 -22.87 -9.76
CA GLU A 340 -20.65 -22.18 -10.51
C GLU A 340 -21.98 -22.19 -9.76
N HIS A 341 -22.84 -21.24 -10.09
CA HIS A 341 -24.21 -21.20 -9.59
C HIS A 341 -24.98 -22.42 -10.10
N PRO A 342 -25.65 -23.21 -9.24
CA PRO A 342 -26.43 -24.37 -9.67
C PRO A 342 -27.58 -23.95 -10.61
N SER A 343 -27.65 -24.54 -11.80
CA SER A 343 -28.69 -24.25 -12.80
C SER A 343 -30.12 -24.55 -12.33
N GLU A 344 -30.27 -25.53 -11.43
CA GLU A 344 -31.55 -25.98 -10.90
C GLU A 344 -31.54 -25.95 -9.36
N THR A 345 -32.71 -25.75 -8.76
CA THR A 345 -32.89 -25.89 -7.31
C THR A 345 -32.61 -27.33 -6.87
N LEU A 346 -32.23 -27.53 -5.60
CA LEU A 346 -31.94 -28.88 -5.10
C LEU A 346 -33.17 -29.80 -5.25
N PHE A 347 -34.38 -29.25 -5.13
CA PHE A 347 -35.61 -30.01 -5.32
C PHE A 347 -35.75 -30.48 -6.77
N ASN A 348 -35.54 -29.59 -7.74
CA ASN A 348 -35.62 -29.92 -9.16
C ASN A 348 -34.56 -30.94 -9.57
N THR A 349 -33.31 -30.74 -9.14
CA THR A 349 -32.20 -31.67 -9.42
C THR A 349 -32.51 -33.07 -8.88
N VAL A 350 -33.01 -33.16 -7.65
CA VAL A 350 -33.38 -34.44 -7.03
C VAL A 350 -34.56 -35.08 -7.75
N THR A 351 -35.58 -34.30 -8.13
CA THR A 351 -36.72 -34.79 -8.92
C THR A 351 -36.24 -35.38 -10.23
N LYS A 352 -35.38 -34.67 -10.96
CA LYS A 352 -34.80 -35.11 -12.23
C LYS A 352 -34.04 -36.43 -12.09
N ILE A 353 -33.16 -36.55 -11.09
CA ILE A 353 -32.40 -37.80 -10.83
C ILE A 353 -33.36 -38.96 -10.56
N VAL A 354 -34.40 -38.76 -9.74
CA VAL A 354 -35.35 -39.82 -9.41
C VAL A 354 -36.20 -40.19 -10.63
N GLU A 355 -36.62 -39.23 -11.45
CA GLU A 355 -37.37 -39.47 -12.68
C GLU A 355 -36.57 -40.25 -13.72
N GLU A 356 -35.32 -39.85 -13.98
CA GLU A 356 -34.43 -40.52 -14.93
C GLU A 356 -34.17 -41.96 -14.47
N LYS A 357 -33.76 -42.17 -13.21
CA LYS A 357 -33.49 -43.52 -12.68
C LYS A 357 -34.72 -44.40 -12.56
N TYR A 358 -35.88 -43.82 -12.25
CA TYR A 358 -37.12 -44.59 -12.19
C TYR A 358 -37.60 -44.99 -13.59
N LYS A 359 -37.42 -44.16 -14.62
CA LYS A 359 -37.71 -44.52 -16.02
C LYS A 359 -36.83 -45.68 -16.50
N GLU A 360 -35.54 -45.66 -16.16
CA GLU A 360 -34.59 -46.72 -16.52
C GLU A 360 -34.90 -48.05 -15.83
N THR A 361 -35.18 -48.01 -14.52
CA THR A 361 -35.23 -49.23 -13.69
C THR A 361 -36.64 -49.71 -13.37
N THR A 362 -37.66 -48.85 -13.51
CA THR A 362 -39.05 -49.04 -13.03
C THR A 362 -39.17 -49.42 -11.55
N ARG A 363 -38.10 -49.23 -10.77
CA ARG A 363 -38.02 -49.60 -9.36
C ARG A 363 -37.83 -48.35 -8.48
N PRO A 364 -38.33 -48.35 -7.23
CA PRO A 364 -38.08 -47.25 -6.29
C PRO A 364 -36.59 -46.95 -6.11
N VAL A 365 -36.20 -45.70 -6.33
CA VAL A 365 -34.80 -45.27 -6.34
C VAL A 365 -34.30 -45.09 -4.90
N PRO A 366 -33.31 -45.87 -4.44
CA PRO A 366 -32.77 -45.75 -3.08
C PRO A 366 -31.96 -44.46 -2.89
N PHE A 367 -31.98 -43.91 -1.66
CA PHE A 367 -31.23 -42.73 -1.25
C PHE A 367 -29.73 -42.80 -1.64
N LYS A 368 -29.10 -43.97 -1.46
CA LYS A 368 -27.67 -44.16 -1.80
C LYS A 368 -27.39 -43.92 -3.29
N ILE A 369 -28.30 -44.32 -4.18
CA ILE A 369 -28.16 -44.09 -5.63
C ILE A 369 -28.29 -42.60 -5.94
N ILE A 370 -29.26 -41.93 -5.31
CA ILE A 370 -29.47 -40.49 -5.50
C ILE A 370 -28.26 -39.67 -5.03
N VAL A 371 -27.64 -40.05 -3.90
CA VAL A 371 -26.40 -39.42 -3.42
C VAL A 371 -25.27 -39.60 -4.43
N ALA A 372 -25.09 -40.81 -4.99
CA ALA A 372 -24.03 -41.09 -5.96
C ALA A 372 -24.22 -40.29 -7.27
N GLU A 373 -25.45 -40.20 -7.76
CA GLU A 373 -25.79 -39.44 -8.97
C GLU A 373 -25.72 -37.92 -8.76
N MET A 374 -25.96 -37.43 -7.53
CA MET A 374 -25.90 -35.99 -7.22
C MET A 374 -24.53 -35.36 -7.51
N GLY A 375 -23.44 -36.14 -7.41
CA GLY A 375 -22.10 -35.68 -7.73
C GLY A 375 -21.92 -35.20 -9.18
N LYS A 376 -22.78 -35.65 -10.12
CA LYS A 376 -22.76 -35.19 -11.52
C LYS A 376 -23.32 -33.78 -11.70
N TYR A 377 -24.20 -33.35 -10.80
CA TYR A 377 -24.92 -32.07 -10.92
C TYR A 377 -24.37 -31.01 -9.96
N ARG A 378 -23.78 -31.43 -8.83
CA ARG A 378 -23.30 -30.52 -7.78
C ARG A 378 -22.00 -31.03 -7.16
N GLN A 379 -20.99 -30.16 -7.11
CA GLN A 379 -19.68 -30.48 -6.51
C GLN A 379 -19.76 -30.68 -4.98
N VAL A 380 -20.65 -29.98 -4.28
CA VAL A 380 -20.79 -30.08 -2.81
C VAL A 380 -22.27 -30.09 -2.41
N VAL A 381 -22.70 -31.14 -1.72
CA VAL A 381 -24.06 -31.24 -1.15
C VAL A 381 -23.98 -31.90 0.24
N LYS A 382 -24.64 -31.32 1.24
CA LYS A 382 -24.76 -31.95 2.56
C LYS A 382 -25.84 -33.02 2.54
N ASN A 383 -25.53 -34.21 3.07
CA ASN A 383 -26.49 -35.32 3.17
C ASN A 383 -27.79 -34.91 3.87
N SER A 384 -27.72 -34.09 4.93
CA SER A 384 -28.91 -33.58 5.62
C SER A 384 -29.81 -32.72 4.73
N SER A 385 -29.23 -31.86 3.88
CA SER A 385 -29.97 -31.05 2.92
C SER A 385 -30.60 -31.90 1.82
N LEU A 386 -29.91 -32.93 1.35
CA LEU A 386 -30.45 -33.89 0.39
C LEU A 386 -31.62 -34.69 0.98
N THR A 387 -31.49 -35.12 2.24
CA THR A 387 -32.58 -35.80 2.97
C THR A 387 -33.81 -34.90 3.06
N ILE A 388 -33.65 -33.63 3.45
CA ILE A 388 -34.77 -32.67 3.50
C ILE A 388 -35.38 -32.49 2.11
N ALA A 389 -34.55 -32.32 1.08
CA ALA A 389 -35.00 -32.15 -0.28
C ALA A 389 -35.83 -33.33 -0.77
N LEU A 390 -35.41 -34.56 -0.47
CA LEU A 390 -36.14 -35.78 -0.84
C LEU A 390 -37.45 -35.96 -0.07
N HIS A 391 -37.45 -35.67 1.23
CA HIS A 391 -38.62 -35.90 2.09
C HIS A 391 -39.69 -34.83 1.95
N ARG A 392 -39.29 -33.59 1.62
CA ARG A 392 -40.21 -32.45 1.46
C ARG A 392 -40.43 -32.05 0.01
N ASN A 393 -40.00 -32.88 -0.95
CA ASN A 393 -40.25 -32.61 -2.36
C ASN A 393 -41.73 -32.85 -2.70
N PRO A 394 -42.47 -31.85 -3.23
CA PRO A 394 -43.86 -32.07 -3.65
C PRO A 394 -43.99 -33.05 -4.82
N ASN A 395 -42.93 -33.21 -5.62
CA ASN A 395 -42.93 -34.01 -6.84
C ASN A 395 -42.48 -35.46 -6.62
N LEU A 396 -42.15 -35.86 -5.39
CA LEU A 396 -41.67 -37.20 -5.07
C LEU A 396 -42.54 -37.89 -4.02
N ARG A 397 -42.69 -39.21 -4.15
CA ARG A 397 -43.35 -40.07 -3.16
C ARG A 397 -42.33 -41.03 -2.55
N ARG A 398 -42.25 -41.06 -1.22
CA ARG A 398 -41.43 -42.01 -0.48
C ARG A 398 -42.09 -43.39 -0.47
N ILE A 399 -41.30 -44.43 -0.76
CA ILE A 399 -41.70 -45.83 -0.66
C ILE A 399 -40.72 -46.54 0.28
N GLY A 400 -41.25 -47.11 1.37
CA GLY A 400 -40.46 -47.79 2.39
C GLY A 400 -39.53 -46.86 3.19
N LYS A 401 -38.46 -47.42 3.74
CA LYS A 401 -37.56 -46.68 4.65
C LYS A 401 -36.73 -45.61 3.92
N ASN A 402 -36.15 -45.88 2.74
CA ASN A 402 -35.18 -44.96 2.10
C ASN A 402 -35.24 -44.92 0.56
N SER A 403 -36.40 -45.16 -0.06
CA SER A 403 -36.55 -45.13 -1.52
C SER A 403 -37.63 -44.16 -1.97
N PHE A 404 -37.49 -43.64 -3.19
CA PHE A 404 -38.35 -42.58 -3.73
C PHE A 404 -38.78 -42.89 -5.17
N ILE A 405 -39.97 -42.43 -5.54
CA ILE A 405 -40.50 -42.49 -6.91
C ILE A 405 -41.07 -41.12 -7.32
N PRO A 406 -41.19 -40.81 -8.62
CA PRO A 406 -41.87 -39.61 -9.09
C PRO A 406 -43.36 -39.64 -8.73
N LYS A 407 -43.91 -38.51 -8.30
CA LYS A 407 -45.36 -38.35 -8.07
C LYS A 407 -46.01 -37.97 -9.41
N LYS A 408 -46.93 -38.81 -9.91
CA LYS A 408 -47.72 -38.47 -11.12
C LYS A 408 -48.74 -37.35 -10.77
N PRO A 409 -48.95 -36.37 -11.66
CA PRO A 409 -49.89 -35.27 -11.40
C PRO A 409 -51.36 -35.67 -11.21
N ASP A 410 -51.76 -36.90 -11.58
CA ASP A 410 -53.19 -37.29 -11.65
C ASP A 410 -53.70 -38.26 -10.56
N GLU A 411 -52.90 -38.67 -9.57
CA GLU A 411 -53.38 -39.65 -8.57
C GLU A 411 -54.26 -39.05 -7.45
N ASP A 412 -54.26 -37.73 -7.25
CA ASP A 412 -55.01 -37.09 -6.15
C ASP A 412 -56.50 -36.81 -6.48
N LYS A 413 -56.95 -36.97 -7.75
CA LYS A 413 -58.38 -36.80 -8.11
C LYS A 413 -59.27 -38.02 -7.83
N LYS A 414 -58.70 -39.21 -7.57
CA LYS A 414 -59.49 -40.45 -7.37
C LYS A 414 -59.89 -40.74 -5.92
N LYS A 415 -59.48 -39.94 -4.94
CA LYS A 415 -59.84 -40.14 -3.53
C LYS A 415 -61.08 -39.37 -3.04
N PHE A 416 -61.66 -38.50 -3.87
CA PHE A 416 -62.87 -37.73 -3.52
C PHE A 416 -64.17 -38.19 -4.22
N SER A 417 -64.16 -39.29 -4.98
CA SER A 417 -65.32 -39.76 -5.76
C SER A 417 -65.84 -41.16 -5.36
N LYS A 418 -65.56 -41.62 -4.14
CA LYS A 418 -66.18 -42.83 -3.56
C LYS A 418 -66.57 -42.54 -2.12
N GLY A 419 -67.73 -41.92 -1.97
CA GLY A 419 -68.30 -41.47 -0.70
C GLY A 419 -69.49 -40.57 -0.96
N SER A 420 -70.52 -41.12 -1.60
CA SER A 420 -71.88 -40.56 -1.69
C SER A 420 -72.84 -41.70 -1.48
#